data_AF-A0A6L8M0T6-F1
#
_entry.id   AF-A0A6L8M0T6-F1
#
_cell.length_a   1.000
_cell.length_b   1.000
_cell.length_c   1.000
_cell.angle_alpha   90.00
_cell.angle_beta   90.00
_cell.angle_gamma   90.00
#
_symmetry.space_group_name_H-M   'P 1'
#
loop_
_entity.id
_entity.type
_entity.pdbx_description
1 polymer ?
#
loop_
_entity_poly.entity_id
_entity_poly.type
_entity_poly.pdbx_seq_one_letter_code
_entity_poly.pdbx_strand_id
1 'polypeptide(L)'
;MAKPALEAVSWGYDYREGEFSGGRPKRGVFIDGQHAGGGSRGITVTVVDANNHKVSAQSFDTYGRQEASAELVAHLATLNVTQSRVYQDAKHVPADKWSLYDNDPTGATMTPTFDADYGGEVMVLKGDKGNNGYRLAADSEGSSWQNSDGRLIEWDMKFSEDIRVYVSVQTEKGHRYLTYHPKTMTPSLKDEEYAHHGIGKVIDGQWHTIRRDLAADLKAVEPDNRILHVNRFLVRGSGSIGKVALLPAPYQIQSGFKAIVTTSDAWRRRLSSEAQAALVAMGINQDTLESAEFRSAFMA
;
A
#
# COMPACT_ATOMS: atom_id res chain seq x y z
N MET A 1 8.29 -8.95 7.80
CA MET A 1 7.29 -7.85 7.83
C MET A 1 8.03 -6.57 8.16
N ALA A 2 8.09 -5.60 7.26
CA ALA A 2 8.50 -4.25 7.65
C ALA A 2 7.21 -3.51 8.02
N LYS A 3 7.02 -3.24 9.31
CA LYS A 3 6.00 -2.31 9.80
C LYS A 3 6.19 -0.96 9.07
N PRO A 4 5.15 -0.11 8.93
CA PRO A 4 5.41 1.30 8.62
C PRO A 4 6.57 1.79 9.50
N ALA A 5 7.44 2.66 8.97
CA ALA A 5 8.47 3.31 9.76
C ALA A 5 7.76 4.19 10.80
N LEU A 6 7.44 3.57 11.93
CA LEU A 6 6.56 4.13 12.93
C LEU A 6 7.43 4.70 14.03
N GLU A 7 7.36 6.01 14.20
CA GLU A 7 8.10 6.72 15.23
C GLU A 7 7.09 7.18 16.28
N ALA A 8 7.06 6.49 17.41
CA ALA A 8 6.27 6.90 18.57
C ALA A 8 7.00 8.07 19.24
N VAL A 9 6.30 9.19 19.45
CA VAL A 9 6.83 10.33 20.21
C VAL A 9 5.90 10.54 21.39
N SER A 10 6.38 10.21 22.59
CA SER A 10 5.68 10.54 23.82
C SER A 10 5.90 12.00 24.17
N TRP A 11 4.94 12.54 24.90
CA TRP A 11 4.82 13.94 25.25
C TRP A 11 6.07 14.48 25.97
N GLY A 12 6.40 15.73 25.69
CA GLY A 12 7.37 16.52 26.43
C GLY A 12 6.98 17.99 26.36
N TYR A 13 7.54 18.82 27.25
CA TYR A 13 7.33 20.26 27.22
C TYR A 13 8.01 20.86 25.99
N ASP A 14 7.24 21.55 25.12
CA ASP A 14 7.84 22.41 24.10
C ASP A 14 8.18 23.75 24.76
N TYR A 15 9.46 23.93 25.10
CA TYR A 15 10.01 25.19 25.61
C TYR A 15 10.38 26.10 24.43
N ARG A 16 9.38 26.62 23.71
CA ARG A 16 9.63 27.75 22.80
C ARG A 16 9.67 29.04 23.60
N GLU A 17 10.76 29.80 23.48
CA GLU A 17 10.77 31.18 23.94
C GLU A 17 9.64 31.97 23.24
N GLY A 18 8.75 32.57 24.02
CA GLY A 18 7.79 33.56 23.53
C GLY A 18 6.33 33.14 23.43
N GLU A 19 5.98 31.85 23.53
CA GLU A 19 4.57 31.40 23.50
C GLU A 19 4.01 31.07 24.89
N PHE A 20 4.02 32.06 25.78
CA PHE A 20 3.45 31.94 27.12
C PHE A 20 1.99 32.40 27.15
N SER A 21 1.06 31.48 27.39
CA SER A 21 -0.29 31.81 27.87
C SER A 21 -0.30 31.67 29.39
N GLY A 22 -0.37 32.80 30.11
CA GLY A 22 -0.46 32.80 31.58
C GLY A 22 0.75 32.20 32.31
N GLY A 23 1.96 32.27 31.73
CA GLY A 23 3.20 31.81 32.37
C GLY A 23 3.41 30.30 32.42
N ARG A 24 2.63 29.51 31.66
CA ARG A 24 2.84 28.06 31.52
C ARG A 24 3.20 27.72 30.07
N PRO A 25 4.19 26.83 29.82
CA PRO A 25 4.47 26.34 28.48
C PRO A 25 3.20 25.74 27.86
N LYS A 26 2.97 25.97 26.57
CA LYS A 26 1.90 25.26 25.85
C LYS A 26 2.22 23.76 25.87
N ARG A 27 1.28 22.96 26.35
CA ARG A 27 1.42 21.49 26.39
C ARG A 27 1.11 20.90 25.03
N GLY A 28 2.01 20.07 24.51
CA GLY A 28 1.75 19.25 23.34
C GLY A 28 2.90 19.19 22.35
N VAL A 29 2.72 18.37 21.33
CA VAL A 29 3.64 18.24 20.20
C VAL A 29 3.26 19.27 19.14
N PHE A 30 4.26 19.90 18.54
CA PHE A 30 4.08 20.84 17.44
C PHE A 30 4.82 20.32 16.20
N ILE A 31 4.16 20.37 15.05
CA ILE A 31 4.70 19.99 13.75
C ILE A 31 4.40 21.15 12.80
N ASP A 32 5.41 21.64 12.07
CA ASP A 32 5.33 22.83 11.21
C ASP A 32 4.83 24.09 11.91
N GLY A 33 5.19 24.26 13.18
CA GLY A 33 4.71 25.37 14.01
C GLY A 33 3.23 25.30 14.38
N GLN A 34 2.53 24.23 14.01
CA GLN A 34 1.14 23.98 14.40
C GLN A 34 1.05 22.96 15.51
N HIS A 35 0.08 23.14 16.42
CA HIS A 35 -0.21 22.13 17.44
C HIS A 35 -0.67 20.83 16.76
N ALA A 36 0.00 19.74 17.08
CA ALA A 36 -0.18 18.40 16.52
C ALA A 36 -0.69 17.38 17.54
N GLY A 37 -1.02 17.80 18.77
CA GLY A 37 -1.62 16.94 19.79
C GLY A 37 -0.97 17.08 21.17
N GLY A 38 -1.40 16.27 22.13
CA GLY A 38 -0.88 16.30 23.51
C GLY A 38 -1.64 17.24 24.46
N GLY A 39 -2.96 17.37 24.27
CA GLY A 39 -3.84 17.99 25.26
C GLY A 39 -3.97 17.17 26.55
N SER A 40 -4.60 17.75 27.58
CA SER A 40 -4.73 17.13 28.92
C SER A 40 -5.53 15.81 28.98
N ARG A 41 -6.17 15.39 27.87
CA ARG A 41 -7.04 14.21 27.80
C ARG A 41 -6.89 13.53 26.44
N GLY A 42 -6.68 12.22 26.46
CA GLY A 42 -6.79 11.37 25.27
C GLY A 42 -5.48 11.08 24.51
N ILE A 43 -5.65 10.70 23.25
CA ILE A 43 -4.61 10.36 22.28
C ILE A 43 -4.82 11.20 21.02
N THR A 44 -3.76 11.77 20.46
CA THR A 44 -3.78 12.35 19.11
C THR A 44 -2.90 11.54 18.18
N VAL A 45 -3.45 11.12 17.05
CA VAL A 45 -2.73 10.46 15.97
C VAL A 45 -2.51 11.50 14.87
N THR A 46 -1.25 11.79 14.55
CA THR A 46 -0.85 12.71 13.50
C THR A 46 -0.15 11.95 12.39
N VAL A 47 -0.60 12.12 11.15
CA VAL A 47 0.08 11.60 9.96
C VAL A 47 0.96 12.71 9.40
N VAL A 48 2.23 12.40 9.16
CA VAL A 48 3.19 13.28 8.49
C VAL A 48 3.72 12.65 7.21
N ASP A 49 4.08 13.46 6.23
CA ASP A 49 4.67 13.02 4.97
C ASP A 49 6.16 12.63 5.13
N ALA A 50 6.80 12.25 4.01
CA ALA A 50 8.21 11.86 3.97
C ALA A 50 9.20 12.96 4.43
N ASN A 51 8.77 14.22 4.40
CA ASN A 51 9.55 15.39 4.83
C ASN A 51 9.17 15.84 6.26
N ASN A 52 8.40 15.02 6.98
CA ASN A 52 7.82 15.32 8.30
C ASN A 52 6.81 16.48 8.32
N HIS A 53 6.24 16.88 7.18
CA HIS A 53 5.17 17.87 7.19
C HIS A 53 3.84 17.25 7.60
N LYS A 54 3.05 17.98 8.39
CA LYS A 54 1.74 17.51 8.88
C LYS A 54 0.74 17.35 7.74
N VAL A 55 0.17 16.15 7.63
CA VAL A 55 -0.86 15.81 6.63
C VAL A 55 -2.24 15.78 7.28
N SER A 56 -2.37 15.13 8.43
CA SER A 56 -3.62 15.07 9.19
C SER A 56 -3.34 14.89 10.68
N ALA A 57 -4.26 15.31 11.53
CA ALA A 57 -4.22 15.00 12.96
C ALA A 57 -5.64 14.78 13.49
N GLN A 58 -5.84 13.69 14.23
CA GLN A 58 -7.11 13.38 14.86
C GLN A 58 -6.90 13.08 16.35
N SER A 59 -7.68 13.74 17.19
CA SER A 59 -7.65 13.56 18.64
C SER A 59 -8.85 12.75 19.12
N PHE A 60 -8.60 11.85 20.05
CA PHE A 60 -9.56 10.93 20.65
C PHE A 60 -9.56 11.14 22.16
N ASP A 61 -10.67 11.58 22.75
CA ASP A 61 -10.81 11.71 24.21
C ASP A 61 -11.02 10.32 24.84
N THR A 62 -9.95 9.52 24.87
CA THR A 62 -9.98 8.14 25.36
C THR A 62 -9.98 8.03 26.89
N TYR A 63 -10.24 9.12 27.63
CA TYR A 63 -10.17 9.15 29.09
C TYR A 63 -11.33 8.38 29.75
N GLY A 64 -11.25 7.04 29.75
CA GLY A 64 -12.28 6.15 30.28
C GLY A 64 -13.53 6.06 29.41
N ARG A 65 -13.48 6.60 28.18
CA ARG A 65 -14.57 6.54 27.21
C ARG A 65 -14.34 5.38 26.23
N GLN A 66 -15.18 4.35 26.33
CA GLN A 66 -15.09 3.18 25.47
C GLN A 66 -15.35 3.52 23.99
N GLU A 67 -16.31 4.40 23.72
CA GLU A 67 -16.64 4.85 22.36
C GLU A 67 -15.44 5.52 21.68
N ALA A 68 -14.79 6.49 22.34
CA ALA A 68 -13.58 7.13 21.83
C ALA A 68 -12.39 6.14 21.66
N SER A 69 -12.33 5.08 22.47
CA SER A 69 -11.35 4.00 22.30
C SER A 69 -11.66 3.16 21.06
N ALA A 70 -12.94 2.89 20.78
CA ALA A 70 -13.37 2.19 19.57
C ALA A 70 -13.15 3.04 18.30
N GLU A 71 -13.41 4.35 18.37
CA GLU A 71 -13.10 5.30 17.29
C GLU A 71 -11.59 5.34 17.01
N LEU A 72 -10.76 5.34 18.06
CA LEU A 72 -9.31 5.23 17.93
C LEU A 72 -8.92 3.93 17.22
N VAL A 73 -9.46 2.77 17.64
CA VAL A 73 -9.18 1.48 16.99
C VAL A 73 -9.56 1.51 15.51
N ALA A 74 -10.74 2.05 15.17
CA ALA A 74 -11.19 2.18 13.79
C ALA A 74 -10.24 3.08 12.97
N HIS A 75 -9.78 4.18 13.55
CA HIS A 75 -8.81 5.07 12.89
C HIS A 75 -7.44 4.43 12.72
N LEU A 76 -6.92 3.74 13.74
CA LEU A 76 -5.65 3.01 13.63
C LEU A 76 -5.73 1.88 12.58
N ALA A 77 -6.90 1.26 12.42
CA ALA A 77 -7.13 0.30 11.36
C ALA A 77 -7.02 0.93 9.96
N THR A 78 -7.51 2.15 9.74
CA THR A 78 -7.35 2.83 8.43
C THR A 78 -5.89 3.17 8.13
N LEU A 79 -5.08 3.45 9.15
CA LEU A 79 -3.64 3.67 9.03
C LEU A 79 -2.85 2.38 8.80
N ASN A 80 -3.34 1.25 9.32
CA ASN A 80 -2.75 -0.07 9.06
C ASN A 80 -3.12 -0.64 7.68
N VAL A 81 -4.21 -0.16 7.07
CA VAL A 81 -4.70 -0.59 5.74
C VAL A 81 -3.86 -0.01 4.58
N THR A 82 -2.88 0.86 4.85
CA THR A 82 -2.03 1.50 3.83
C THR A 82 -0.70 0.75 3.58
N GLN A 83 -0.65 -0.58 3.76
CA GLN A 83 0.54 -1.36 3.39
C GLN A 83 0.49 -1.83 1.93
N SER A 84 1.57 -1.57 1.19
CA SER A 84 1.83 -2.21 -0.09
C SER A 84 1.83 -3.73 0.09
N ARG A 85 1.01 -4.43 -0.68
CA ARG A 85 1.10 -5.88 -0.82
C ARG A 85 2.02 -6.21 -1.99
N VAL A 86 3.25 -6.61 -1.66
CA VAL A 86 4.22 -7.12 -2.64
C VAL A 86 3.96 -8.60 -2.87
N TYR A 87 3.72 -8.98 -4.11
CA TYR A 87 3.55 -10.37 -4.53
C TYR A 87 4.83 -10.97 -5.09
N GLN A 88 5.69 -10.13 -5.68
CA GLN A 88 7.01 -10.47 -6.16
C GLN A 88 7.88 -9.20 -6.16
N ASP A 89 9.18 -9.35 -5.89
CA ASP A 89 10.18 -8.30 -6.06
C ASP A 89 11.58 -8.88 -6.38
N ALA A 90 12.56 -8.00 -6.57
CA ALA A 90 13.96 -8.32 -6.86
C ALA A 90 14.64 -9.26 -5.86
N LYS A 91 14.12 -9.37 -4.61
CA LYS A 91 14.69 -10.20 -3.55
C LYS A 91 14.03 -11.58 -3.49
N HIS A 92 12.82 -11.71 -4.05
CA HIS A 92 12.07 -12.96 -3.99
C HIS A 92 11.06 -13.08 -5.13
N VAL A 93 11.31 -14.07 -5.99
CA VAL A 93 10.38 -14.54 -7.02
C VAL A 93 9.71 -15.84 -6.52
N PRO A 94 8.41 -15.82 -6.18
CA PRO A 94 7.72 -17.01 -5.65
C PRO A 94 7.31 -17.96 -6.79
N ALA A 95 8.24 -18.79 -7.25
CA ALA A 95 8.02 -19.72 -8.35
C ALA A 95 6.83 -20.68 -8.12
N ASP A 96 6.56 -21.03 -6.85
CA ASP A 96 5.45 -21.86 -6.40
C ASP A 96 4.06 -21.20 -6.55
N LYS A 97 4.03 -19.89 -6.81
CA LYS A 97 2.78 -19.11 -7.02
C LYS A 97 2.57 -18.72 -8.48
N TRP A 98 3.54 -19.05 -9.33
CA TRP A 98 3.42 -18.90 -10.76
C TRP A 98 2.93 -20.20 -11.40
N SER A 99 2.09 -20.07 -12.43
CA SER A 99 1.67 -21.21 -13.24
C SER A 99 1.41 -20.84 -14.69
N LEU A 100 1.55 -21.85 -15.56
CA LEU A 100 1.25 -21.77 -16.99
C LEU A 100 -0.21 -22.17 -17.15
N TYR A 101 -1.09 -21.18 -17.24
CA TYR A 101 -2.53 -21.47 -17.36
C TYR A 101 -2.94 -21.76 -18.81
N ASP A 102 -2.09 -21.41 -19.78
CA ASP A 102 -2.28 -21.72 -21.20
C ASP A 102 -0.93 -22.11 -21.84
N ASN A 103 -0.76 -23.40 -22.10
CA ASN A 103 0.44 -24.01 -22.71
C ASN A 103 0.16 -24.48 -24.14
N ASP A 104 -0.72 -23.81 -24.88
CA ASP A 104 -0.93 -24.06 -26.30
C ASP A 104 -0.45 -22.86 -27.14
N PRO A 105 0.55 -23.03 -28.02
CA PRO A 105 1.35 -24.23 -28.29
C PRO A 105 2.20 -24.70 -27.10
N THR A 106 2.48 -26.02 -27.07
CA THR A 106 3.31 -26.63 -26.02
C THR A 106 4.75 -26.15 -26.08
N GLY A 107 5.41 -26.08 -24.92
CA GLY A 107 6.83 -25.77 -24.80
C GLY A 107 7.11 -24.44 -24.09
N ALA A 108 6.07 -23.77 -23.60
CA ALA A 108 6.24 -22.59 -22.77
C ALA A 108 6.86 -22.93 -21.40
N THR A 109 7.69 -22.02 -20.91
CA THR A 109 8.42 -22.14 -19.66
C THR A 109 8.40 -20.84 -18.88
N MET A 110 8.52 -20.96 -17.56
CA MET A 110 8.74 -19.83 -16.66
C MET A 110 9.86 -20.19 -15.68
N THR A 111 10.81 -19.28 -15.48
CA THR A 111 11.98 -19.57 -14.66
C THR A 111 12.43 -18.31 -13.92
N PRO A 112 12.49 -18.32 -12.58
CA PRO A 112 13.18 -17.29 -11.82
C PRO A 112 14.63 -17.20 -12.29
N THR A 113 15.09 -16.00 -12.64
CA THR A 113 16.45 -15.76 -13.13
C THR A 113 16.96 -14.43 -12.58
N PHE A 114 18.22 -14.37 -12.17
CA PHE A 114 18.86 -13.10 -11.82
C PHE A 114 19.13 -12.27 -13.09
N ASP A 115 18.59 -11.06 -13.15
CA ASP A 115 18.77 -10.10 -14.23
C ASP A 115 19.65 -8.94 -13.74
N ALA A 116 20.85 -8.82 -14.29
CA ALA A 116 21.84 -7.83 -13.86
C ALA A 116 21.41 -6.39 -14.16
N ASP A 117 20.68 -6.17 -15.25
CA ASP A 117 20.18 -4.84 -15.63
C ASP A 117 19.06 -4.39 -14.69
N TYR A 118 18.24 -5.32 -14.21
CA TYR A 118 17.23 -5.09 -13.19
C TYR A 118 17.84 -4.94 -11.79
N GLY A 119 18.97 -5.59 -11.53
CA GLY A 119 19.64 -5.63 -10.23
C GLY A 119 19.03 -6.64 -9.24
N GLY A 120 18.40 -7.72 -9.74
CA GLY A 120 17.76 -8.73 -8.89
C GLY A 120 17.11 -9.88 -9.64
N GLU A 121 16.44 -10.76 -8.90
CA GLU A 121 15.68 -11.87 -9.50
C GLU A 121 14.39 -11.39 -10.16
N VAL A 122 14.07 -11.98 -11.31
CA VAL A 122 12.86 -11.73 -12.10
C VAL A 122 12.27 -13.05 -12.57
N MET A 123 10.98 -13.06 -12.90
CA MET A 123 10.36 -14.20 -13.57
C MET A 123 10.54 -14.05 -15.09
N VAL A 124 11.29 -14.96 -15.72
CA VAL A 124 11.46 -15.01 -17.18
C VAL A 124 10.42 -15.93 -17.79
N LEU A 125 9.66 -15.43 -18.76
CA LEU A 125 8.60 -16.12 -19.48
C LEU A 125 9.05 -16.39 -20.91
N LYS A 126 8.94 -17.63 -21.39
CA LYS A 126 9.31 -18.00 -22.78
C LYS A 126 8.27 -18.92 -23.38
N GLY A 127 7.72 -18.54 -24.52
CA GLY A 127 6.78 -19.36 -25.30
C GLY A 127 6.53 -18.78 -26.69
N ASP A 128 5.41 -19.16 -27.29
CA ASP A 128 4.92 -18.64 -28.55
C ASP A 128 4.09 -17.36 -28.35
N LYS A 129 4.80 -16.30 -27.94
CA LYS A 129 4.25 -14.95 -27.81
C LYS A 129 2.95 -14.90 -27.01
N GLY A 130 1.95 -14.17 -27.52
CA GLY A 130 0.63 -14.03 -26.90
C GLY A 130 -0.23 -15.28 -26.88
N ASN A 131 0.22 -16.42 -27.44
CA ASN A 131 -0.54 -17.67 -27.40
C ASN A 131 -0.39 -18.36 -26.04
N ASN A 132 0.77 -18.24 -25.39
CA ASN A 132 0.95 -18.79 -24.05
C ASN A 132 0.56 -17.80 -22.94
N GLY A 133 0.05 -18.34 -21.83
CA GLY A 133 -0.50 -17.58 -20.71
C GLY A 133 0.10 -18.00 -19.38
N TYR A 134 0.63 -17.03 -18.66
CA TYR A 134 1.29 -17.16 -17.36
C TYR A 134 0.51 -16.39 -16.30
N ARG A 135 0.52 -16.87 -15.06
CA ARG A 135 -0.24 -16.26 -13.98
C ARG A 135 0.51 -16.30 -12.66
N LEU A 136 0.48 -15.18 -11.95
CA LEU A 136 0.86 -15.06 -10.55
C LEU A 136 -0.42 -14.99 -9.71
N ALA A 137 -0.54 -15.88 -8.74
CA ALA A 137 -1.74 -16.04 -7.90
C ALA A 137 -1.38 -16.33 -6.43
N ALA A 138 -2.33 -16.73 -5.61
CA ALA A 138 -2.05 -17.07 -4.20
C ALA A 138 -1.26 -18.40 -4.07
N ASP A 139 -1.45 -19.29 -5.04
CA ASP A 139 -0.80 -20.59 -5.22
C ASP A 139 -0.70 -20.94 -6.71
N SER A 140 -0.04 -22.06 -7.04
CA SER A 140 0.12 -22.55 -8.42
C SER A 140 -1.20 -22.95 -9.09
N GLU A 141 -2.21 -23.37 -8.32
CA GLU A 141 -3.54 -23.73 -8.86
C GLU A 141 -4.32 -22.51 -9.34
N GLY A 142 -3.91 -21.31 -8.89
CA GLY A 142 -4.51 -20.06 -9.27
C GLY A 142 -5.54 -19.55 -8.26
N SER A 143 -5.42 -19.84 -6.98
CA SER A 143 -6.32 -19.27 -5.98
C SER A 143 -6.24 -17.73 -5.96
N SER A 144 -7.37 -17.10 -5.63
CA SER A 144 -7.45 -15.63 -5.53
C SER A 144 -6.61 -15.11 -4.36
N TRP A 145 -5.95 -13.98 -4.54
CA TRP A 145 -5.36 -13.21 -3.45
C TRP A 145 -6.39 -12.61 -2.50
N GLN A 146 -7.63 -12.42 -2.95
CA GLN A 146 -8.72 -11.74 -2.24
C GLN A 146 -8.29 -10.39 -1.64
N ASN A 147 -7.47 -9.62 -2.36
CA ASN A 147 -6.96 -8.35 -1.84
C ASN A 147 -8.03 -7.25 -1.91
N SER A 148 -8.59 -6.89 -0.76
CA SER A 148 -9.60 -5.83 -0.62
C SER A 148 -9.02 -4.43 -0.51
N ASP A 149 -7.72 -4.27 -0.27
CA ASP A 149 -7.14 -3.04 0.27
C ASP A 149 -6.39 -2.22 -0.78
N GLY A 150 -5.71 -2.90 -1.72
CA GLY A 150 -4.93 -2.24 -2.77
C GLY A 150 -5.75 -1.99 -4.05
N ARG A 151 -5.61 -0.81 -4.65
CA ARG A 151 -6.23 -0.45 -5.94
C ARG A 151 -5.27 0.21 -6.92
N LEU A 152 -4.04 0.52 -6.50
CA LEU A 152 -2.99 0.93 -7.42
C LEU A 152 -2.11 -0.28 -7.67
N ILE A 153 -2.21 -0.90 -8.83
CA ILE A 153 -1.27 -1.97 -9.19
C ILE A 153 0.01 -1.36 -9.76
N GLU A 154 1.14 -1.94 -9.39
CA GLU A 154 2.45 -1.65 -9.93
C GLU A 154 3.10 -2.94 -10.39
N TRP A 155 3.69 -2.94 -11.58
CA TRP A 155 4.56 -4.03 -12.00
C TRP A 155 5.72 -3.54 -12.87
N ASP A 156 6.84 -4.24 -12.79
CA ASP A 156 7.98 -4.03 -13.68
C ASP A 156 7.98 -5.08 -14.79
N MET A 157 8.25 -4.66 -16.02
CA MET A 157 8.25 -5.54 -17.18
C MET A 157 9.33 -5.17 -18.19
N LYS A 158 9.90 -6.19 -18.85
CA LYS A 158 10.81 -6.06 -19.99
C LYS A 158 10.37 -7.01 -21.11
N PHE A 159 9.86 -6.46 -22.20
CA PHE A 159 9.32 -7.21 -23.35
C PHE A 159 9.72 -6.53 -24.65
N SER A 160 9.80 -7.30 -25.74
CA SER A 160 10.16 -6.82 -27.08
C SER A 160 9.17 -7.29 -28.15
N GLU A 161 7.97 -7.71 -27.74
CA GLU A 161 6.92 -8.24 -28.61
C GLU A 161 5.54 -7.80 -28.12
N ASP A 162 4.49 -8.07 -28.91
CA ASP A 162 3.12 -7.78 -28.48
C ASP A 162 2.73 -8.69 -27.31
N ILE A 163 2.11 -8.08 -26.29
CA ILE A 163 1.78 -8.72 -25.02
C ILE A 163 0.38 -8.33 -24.57
N ARG A 164 -0.16 -9.09 -23.62
CA ARG A 164 -1.35 -8.68 -22.85
C ARG A 164 -1.11 -8.94 -21.38
N VAL A 165 -1.30 -7.92 -20.55
CA VAL A 165 -1.33 -8.05 -19.09
C VAL A 165 -2.77 -7.99 -18.64
N TYR A 166 -3.16 -8.85 -17.71
CA TYR A 166 -4.49 -8.87 -17.11
C TYR A 166 -4.38 -8.75 -15.60
N VAL A 167 -5.26 -7.94 -15.03
CA VAL A 167 -5.52 -7.91 -13.60
C VAL A 167 -6.94 -8.41 -13.39
N SER A 168 -7.05 -9.58 -12.77
CA SER A 168 -8.34 -10.17 -12.45
C SER A 168 -8.90 -9.49 -11.21
N VAL A 169 -10.14 -9.00 -11.30
CA VAL A 169 -10.83 -8.34 -10.18
C VAL A 169 -12.24 -8.91 -10.02
N GLN A 170 -12.70 -8.97 -8.78
CA GLN A 170 -14.10 -9.18 -8.47
C GLN A 170 -14.76 -7.83 -8.28
N THR A 171 -15.89 -7.61 -8.95
CA THR A 171 -16.67 -6.37 -8.86
C THR A 171 -18.08 -6.65 -8.35
N GLU A 172 -18.83 -5.59 -8.06
CA GLU A 172 -20.25 -5.68 -7.71
C GLU A 172 -21.12 -6.26 -8.83
N LYS A 173 -20.70 -6.08 -10.09
CA LYS A 173 -21.39 -6.60 -11.28
C LYS A 173 -20.78 -7.90 -11.83
N GLY A 174 -20.02 -8.60 -11.00
CA GLY A 174 -19.35 -9.85 -11.36
C GLY A 174 -17.86 -9.68 -11.61
N HIS A 175 -17.23 -10.71 -12.16
CA HIS A 175 -15.81 -10.73 -12.44
C HIS A 175 -15.46 -9.83 -13.66
N ARG A 176 -14.30 -9.18 -13.60
CA ARG A 176 -13.70 -8.47 -14.75
C ARG A 176 -12.22 -8.78 -14.88
N TYR A 177 -11.71 -8.70 -16.11
CA TYR A 177 -10.30 -8.56 -16.41
C TYR A 177 -10.00 -7.13 -16.86
N LEU A 178 -9.27 -6.38 -16.03
CA LEU A 178 -8.62 -5.15 -16.48
C LEU A 178 -7.43 -5.54 -17.36
N THR A 179 -7.52 -5.26 -18.65
CA THR A 179 -6.66 -5.80 -19.71
C THR A 179 -5.82 -4.68 -20.32
N TYR A 180 -4.51 -4.82 -20.26
CA TYR A 180 -3.55 -3.79 -20.66
C TYR A 180 -2.80 -4.18 -21.94
N HIS A 181 -2.78 -3.25 -22.90
CA HIS A 181 -2.11 -3.39 -24.19
C HIS A 181 -0.96 -2.38 -24.32
N PRO A 182 0.20 -2.76 -24.88
CA PRO A 182 1.38 -1.89 -25.02
C PRO A 182 1.24 -0.91 -26.20
N LYS A 183 0.12 -0.18 -26.23
CA LYS A 183 -0.20 0.85 -27.20
C LYS A 183 -1.11 1.90 -26.59
N THR A 184 -1.25 3.04 -27.26
CA THR A 184 -2.28 4.02 -26.94
C THR A 184 -3.61 3.56 -27.53
N MET A 185 -4.67 3.59 -26.73
CA MET A 185 -6.03 3.29 -27.16
C MET A 185 -7.04 3.96 -26.23
N THR A 186 -8.25 4.19 -26.75
CA THR A 186 -9.41 4.55 -25.93
C THR A 186 -9.85 3.32 -25.13
N PRO A 187 -10.14 3.45 -23.83
CA PRO A 187 -10.69 2.35 -23.04
C PRO A 187 -12.00 1.81 -23.61
N SER A 188 -12.22 0.50 -23.52
CA SER A 188 -13.45 -0.14 -23.98
C SER A 188 -13.78 -1.39 -23.17
N LEU A 189 -15.07 -1.72 -23.06
CA LEU A 189 -15.53 -2.98 -22.49
C LEU A 189 -15.86 -3.96 -23.62
N LYS A 190 -15.36 -5.19 -23.53
CA LYS A 190 -15.62 -6.26 -24.48
C LYS A 190 -16.17 -7.49 -23.76
N ASP A 191 -17.20 -8.10 -24.37
CA ASP A 191 -17.83 -9.33 -23.90
C ASP A 191 -18.33 -9.24 -22.45
N GLU A 192 -18.62 -8.01 -21.99
CA GLU A 192 -18.98 -7.67 -20.60
C GLU A 192 -17.96 -8.10 -19.52
N GLU A 193 -16.80 -8.64 -19.90
CA GLU A 193 -15.82 -9.22 -18.98
C GLU A 193 -14.45 -8.52 -19.06
N TYR A 194 -14.07 -8.04 -20.24
CA TYR A 194 -12.73 -7.50 -20.51
C TYR A 194 -12.76 -5.97 -20.65
N ALA A 195 -12.25 -5.28 -19.64
CA ALA A 195 -12.05 -3.83 -19.67
C ALA A 195 -10.65 -3.54 -20.25
N HIS A 196 -10.59 -3.09 -21.50
CA HIS A 196 -9.35 -2.86 -22.23
C HIS A 196 -8.80 -1.44 -21.99
N HIS A 197 -7.49 -1.35 -21.78
CA HIS A 197 -6.74 -0.12 -21.56
C HIS A 197 -5.40 -0.13 -22.31
N GLY A 198 -4.95 1.05 -22.73
CA GLY A 198 -3.61 1.25 -23.27
C GLY A 198 -2.62 1.67 -22.18
N ILE A 199 -1.41 1.10 -22.21
CA ILE A 199 -0.30 1.48 -21.31
C ILE A 199 0.85 2.20 -22.05
N GLY A 200 0.62 2.58 -23.31
CA GLY A 200 1.64 3.21 -24.15
C GLY A 200 2.63 2.20 -24.73
N LYS A 201 3.61 2.68 -25.50
CA LYS A 201 4.61 1.83 -26.16
C LYS A 201 5.72 1.46 -25.17
N VAL A 202 5.61 0.30 -24.55
CA VAL A 202 6.51 -0.19 -23.48
C VAL A 202 7.13 -1.57 -23.78
N ILE A 203 7.27 -1.88 -25.07
CA ILE A 203 7.79 -3.17 -25.58
C ILE A 203 9.06 -2.97 -26.43
N ASP A 204 9.94 -2.09 -25.98
CA ASP A 204 11.21 -1.72 -26.62
C ASP A 204 12.42 -2.55 -26.15
N GLY A 205 12.17 -3.64 -25.42
CA GLY A 205 13.21 -4.48 -24.82
C GLY A 205 13.89 -3.86 -23.60
N GLN A 206 13.43 -2.72 -23.09
CA GLN A 206 13.91 -2.11 -21.85
C GLN A 206 12.97 -2.40 -20.68
N TRP A 207 13.46 -2.18 -19.46
CA TRP A 207 12.64 -2.26 -18.25
C TRP A 207 11.71 -1.05 -18.13
N HIS A 208 10.43 -1.30 -17.91
CA HIS A 208 9.41 -0.29 -17.63
C HIS A 208 8.65 -0.63 -16.36
N THR A 209 8.43 0.38 -15.51
CA THR A 209 7.50 0.28 -14.37
C THR A 209 6.14 0.83 -14.79
N ILE A 210 5.12 -0.02 -14.75
CA ILE A 210 3.74 0.37 -15.04
C ILE A 210 2.98 0.54 -13.74
N ARG A 211 2.22 1.63 -13.62
CA ARG A 211 1.34 1.91 -12.48
C ARG A 211 -0.06 2.22 -12.97
N ARG A 212 -1.07 1.54 -12.44
CA ARG A 212 -2.49 1.70 -12.85
C ARG A 212 -3.41 1.78 -11.64
N ASP A 213 -4.27 2.79 -11.63
CA ASP A 213 -5.41 2.86 -10.71
C ASP A 213 -6.53 1.99 -11.26
N LEU A 214 -6.71 0.82 -10.65
CA LEU A 214 -7.68 -0.17 -11.07
C LEU A 214 -9.12 0.33 -10.95
N ALA A 215 -9.41 1.19 -9.96
CA ALA A 215 -10.75 1.72 -9.76
C ALA A 215 -11.08 2.78 -10.81
N ALA A 216 -10.13 3.65 -11.15
CA ALA A 216 -10.27 4.61 -12.24
C ALA A 216 -10.39 3.90 -13.59
N ASP A 217 -9.58 2.87 -13.82
CA ASP A 217 -9.62 2.06 -15.04
C ASP A 217 -10.99 1.39 -15.20
N LEU A 218 -11.52 0.74 -14.15
CA LEU A 218 -12.86 0.16 -14.20
C LEU A 218 -13.93 1.23 -14.51
N LYS A 219 -13.89 2.37 -13.81
CA LYS A 219 -14.87 3.45 -13.99
C LYS A 219 -14.84 4.10 -15.37
N ALA A 220 -13.72 4.03 -16.08
CA ALA A 220 -13.62 4.56 -17.43
C ALA A 220 -14.50 3.79 -18.44
N VAL A 221 -14.87 2.54 -18.13
CA VAL A 221 -15.71 1.70 -18.99
C VAL A 221 -17.03 1.29 -18.33
N GLU A 222 -17.07 1.23 -17.00
CA GLU A 222 -18.27 0.95 -16.19
C GLU A 222 -18.34 1.94 -15.00
N PRO A 223 -18.85 3.17 -15.18
CA PRO A 223 -18.82 4.24 -14.17
C PRO A 223 -19.50 3.87 -12.84
N ASP A 224 -20.55 3.04 -12.90
CA ASP A 224 -21.36 2.60 -11.75
C ASP A 224 -20.93 1.22 -11.23
N ASN A 225 -19.69 0.79 -11.46
CA ASN A 225 -19.15 -0.46 -10.96
C ASN A 225 -18.01 -0.21 -9.96
N ARG A 226 -17.81 -1.15 -9.04
CA ARG A 226 -16.83 -1.06 -7.96
C ARG A 226 -16.10 -2.38 -7.76
N ILE A 227 -14.78 -2.29 -7.59
CA ILE A 227 -13.92 -3.43 -7.25
C ILE A 227 -14.08 -3.79 -5.78
N LEU A 228 -14.50 -5.02 -5.51
CA LEU A 228 -14.57 -5.63 -4.19
C LEU A 228 -13.18 -6.13 -3.76
N HIS A 229 -12.49 -6.88 -4.64
CA HIS A 229 -11.14 -7.34 -4.39
C HIS A 229 -10.37 -7.66 -5.68
N VAL A 230 -9.05 -7.57 -5.61
CA VAL A 230 -8.13 -7.98 -6.68
C VAL A 230 -7.73 -9.44 -6.47
N ASN A 231 -7.82 -10.23 -7.54
CA ASN A 231 -7.67 -11.67 -7.49
C ASN A 231 -6.28 -12.14 -7.90
N ARG A 232 -5.79 -11.73 -9.08
CA ARG A 232 -4.63 -12.34 -9.76
C ARG A 232 -4.00 -11.39 -10.76
N PHE A 233 -2.74 -11.64 -11.11
CA PHE A 233 -2.02 -10.99 -12.20
C PHE A 233 -1.67 -12.03 -13.28
N LEU A 234 -1.96 -11.74 -14.54
CA LEU A 234 -1.74 -12.66 -15.66
C LEU A 234 -1.04 -11.94 -16.81
N VAL A 235 -0.25 -12.70 -17.57
CA VAL A 235 0.49 -12.21 -18.72
C VAL A 235 0.36 -13.21 -19.86
N ARG A 236 0.12 -12.70 -21.07
CA ARG A 236 0.38 -13.43 -22.31
C ARG A 236 1.53 -12.75 -23.05
N GLY A 237 2.53 -13.53 -23.48
CA GLY A 237 3.78 -13.03 -24.06
C GLY A 237 5.04 -13.60 -23.43
N SER A 238 6.18 -13.36 -24.08
CA SER A 238 7.52 -13.78 -23.66
C SER A 238 8.40 -12.57 -23.32
N GLY A 239 9.04 -12.61 -22.16
CA GLY A 239 9.82 -11.50 -21.62
C GLY A 239 10.12 -11.71 -20.15
N SER A 240 10.22 -10.62 -19.38
CA SER A 240 10.55 -10.68 -17.95
C SER A 240 9.58 -9.83 -17.13
N ILE A 241 9.17 -10.36 -15.99
CA ILE A 241 8.37 -9.67 -14.98
C ILE A 241 9.20 -9.54 -13.71
N GLY A 242 9.43 -8.29 -13.28
CA GLY A 242 10.12 -7.96 -12.04
C GLY A 242 9.11 -7.87 -10.90
N LYS A 243 9.08 -6.72 -10.22
CA LYS A 243 8.13 -6.44 -9.15
C LYS A 243 6.68 -6.62 -9.62
N VAL A 244 5.83 -7.14 -8.74
CA VAL A 244 4.36 -7.06 -8.86
C VAL A 244 3.82 -6.73 -7.46
N ALA A 245 3.14 -5.60 -7.34
CA ALA A 245 2.60 -5.14 -6.06
C ALA A 245 1.23 -4.47 -6.23
N LEU A 246 0.40 -4.60 -5.20
CA LEU A 246 -0.75 -3.74 -4.99
C LEU A 246 -0.41 -2.71 -3.93
N LEU A 247 -0.46 -1.46 -4.32
CA LEU A 247 -0.36 -0.30 -3.47
C LEU A 247 -1.79 0.14 -3.08
N PRO A 248 -1.94 0.77 -1.91
CA PRO A 248 -3.14 1.51 -1.58
C PRO A 248 -3.48 2.46 -2.75
N ALA A 249 -4.77 2.59 -3.07
CA ALA A 249 -5.22 3.58 -4.06
C ALA A 249 -4.66 4.96 -3.67
N PRO A 250 -4.26 5.81 -4.63
CA PRO A 250 -3.77 7.13 -4.30
C PRO A 250 -4.94 7.98 -3.78
N TYR A 251 -5.09 8.05 -2.46
CA TYR A 251 -4.92 9.37 -1.91
C TYR A 251 -3.41 9.60 -1.90
N GLN A 252 -2.99 10.53 -2.75
CA GLN A 252 -1.61 10.95 -2.99
C GLN A 252 -0.73 10.81 -1.75
N ILE A 253 0.45 10.20 -1.93
CA ILE A 253 1.80 10.71 -1.57
C ILE A 253 2.75 9.50 -1.60
N GLN A 254 3.94 9.78 -2.08
CA GLN A 254 5.08 8.90 -2.20
C GLN A 254 5.35 8.11 -0.90
N SER A 255 6.00 6.96 -1.01
CA SER A 255 6.51 6.22 0.16
C SER A 255 7.16 7.16 1.18
N GLY A 256 6.75 7.10 2.45
CA GLY A 256 7.40 7.87 3.52
C GLY A 256 6.48 8.45 4.60
N PHE A 257 5.18 8.17 4.58
CA PHE A 257 4.32 8.60 5.68
C PHE A 257 4.68 7.94 7.00
N LYS A 258 4.62 8.73 8.06
CA LYS A 258 4.77 8.27 9.45
C LYS A 258 3.52 8.65 10.25
N ALA A 259 3.13 7.79 11.18
CA ALA A 259 2.14 8.12 12.19
C ALA A 259 2.85 8.47 13.51
N ILE A 260 2.62 9.67 14.01
CA ILE A 260 3.08 10.16 15.31
C ILE A 260 1.89 10.08 16.26
N VAL A 261 2.02 9.27 17.31
CA VAL A 261 0.99 9.12 18.33
C VAL A 261 1.42 9.85 19.59
N THR A 262 0.66 10.86 19.96
CA THR A 262 0.86 11.63 21.18
C THR A 262 -0.19 11.21 22.21
N THR A 263 0.25 10.96 23.43
CA THR A 263 -0.64 10.52 24.52
C THR A 263 -0.41 11.39 25.74
N SER A 264 -1.40 11.46 26.62
CA SER A 264 -1.17 11.87 28.02
C SER A 264 -0.64 10.68 28.84
N ASP A 265 -0.07 10.96 30.02
CA ASP A 265 0.44 10.00 31.02
C ASP A 265 -0.62 8.96 31.46
N ALA A 266 -1.89 9.21 31.12
CA ALA A 266 -3.03 8.41 31.50
C ALA A 266 -3.28 7.18 30.59
N TRP A 267 -2.49 6.96 29.53
CA TRP A 267 -2.75 5.92 28.52
C TRP A 267 -2.80 4.49 29.07
N ARG A 268 -2.02 4.18 30.13
CA ARG A 268 -1.96 2.82 30.72
C ARG A 268 -3.20 2.38 31.49
N ARG A 269 -4.01 3.32 31.99
CA ARG A 269 -5.09 3.00 32.94
C ARG A 269 -6.49 3.18 32.38
N ARG A 270 -6.61 3.79 31.19
CA ARG A 270 -7.89 4.35 30.73
C ARG A 270 -8.25 4.05 29.28
N LEU A 271 -7.34 3.45 28.50
CA LEU A 271 -7.66 2.84 27.21
C LEU A 271 -8.30 1.47 27.39
N SER A 272 -9.18 1.10 26.47
CA SER A 272 -9.65 -0.29 26.38
C SER A 272 -8.51 -1.24 26.00
N SER A 273 -8.65 -2.52 26.33
CA SER A 273 -7.70 -3.58 25.96
C SER A 273 -7.46 -3.65 24.45
N GLU A 274 -8.51 -3.41 23.66
CA GLU A 274 -8.48 -3.45 22.20
C GLU A 274 -7.67 -2.27 21.65
N ALA A 275 -7.86 -1.08 22.20
CA ALA A 275 -7.07 0.10 21.81
C ALA A 275 -5.59 -0.07 22.17
N GLN A 276 -5.30 -0.65 23.34
CA GLN A 276 -3.92 -0.99 23.71
C GLN A 276 -3.30 -2.00 22.75
N ALA A 277 -4.04 -3.07 22.41
CA ALA A 277 -3.59 -4.09 21.45
C ALA A 277 -3.37 -3.51 20.05
N ALA A 278 -4.24 -2.61 19.58
CA ALA A 278 -4.10 -1.95 18.28
C ALA A 278 -2.83 -1.08 18.21
N LEU A 279 -2.53 -0.31 19.27
CA LEU A 279 -1.30 0.47 19.38
C LEU A 279 -0.05 -0.44 19.40
N VAL A 280 -0.08 -1.53 20.17
CA VAL A 280 1.02 -2.52 20.24
C VAL A 280 1.26 -3.18 18.88
N ALA A 281 0.19 -3.52 18.14
CA ALA A 281 0.28 -4.06 16.79
C ALA A 281 1.03 -3.10 15.84
N MET A 282 0.82 -1.80 16.00
CA MET A 282 1.54 -0.75 15.28
C MET A 282 3.00 -0.60 15.73
N GLY A 283 3.38 -1.20 16.85
CA GLY A 283 4.72 -1.06 17.45
C GLY A 283 4.80 0.02 18.53
N ILE A 284 3.67 0.58 18.96
CA ILE A 284 3.59 1.52 20.07
C ILE A 284 3.30 0.71 21.34
N ASN A 285 4.33 0.47 22.12
CA ASN A 285 4.26 -0.22 23.41
C ASN A 285 4.90 0.62 24.52
N GLN A 286 4.88 0.08 25.74
CA GLN A 286 5.43 0.73 26.91
C GLN A 286 6.88 1.19 26.71
N ASP A 287 7.75 0.30 26.24
CA ASP A 287 9.18 0.58 26.07
C ASP A 287 9.42 1.66 25.02
N THR A 288 8.64 1.67 23.93
CA THR A 288 8.74 2.70 22.89
C THR A 288 8.24 4.07 23.34
N LEU A 289 7.28 4.13 24.26
CA LEU A 289 6.78 5.39 24.80
C LEU A 289 7.67 5.92 25.93
N GLU A 290 8.20 5.05 26.78
CA GLU A 290 9.18 5.39 27.83
C GLU A 290 10.53 5.85 27.22
N SER A 291 10.96 5.24 26.11
CA SER A 291 12.16 5.71 25.39
C SER A 291 11.94 7.00 24.60
N ALA A 292 10.70 7.29 24.20
CA ALA A 292 10.36 8.53 23.54
C ALA A 292 10.32 9.74 24.49
N GLU A 293 10.21 9.52 25.81
CA GLU A 293 10.11 10.56 26.86
C GLU A 293 11.39 11.43 26.93
N PHE A 294 12.49 11.00 26.30
CA PHE A 294 13.78 11.70 26.31
C PHE A 294 14.09 12.50 25.02
N ARG A 295 13.24 12.47 23.98
CA ARG A 295 13.52 13.16 22.70
C ARG A 295 12.85 14.52 22.52
N SER A 296 12.37 15.16 23.60
CA SER A 296 11.82 16.51 23.55
C SER A 296 12.87 17.63 23.51
N ALA A 297 14.14 17.29 23.32
CA ALA A 297 15.18 18.26 23.01
C ALA A 297 15.78 17.87 21.65
N PHE A 298 15.71 18.77 20.68
CA PHE A 298 16.25 18.66 19.32
C PHE A 298 15.43 17.85 18.30
N MET A 299 14.37 18.47 17.79
CA MET A 299 14.24 18.57 16.34
C MET A 299 14.11 20.06 15.99
N ALA A 300 15.26 20.65 15.66
CA ALA A 300 15.38 21.98 15.07
C ALA A 300 15.19 21.89 13.55
#